data_AF-A0A672MYI9-F1
#
_entry.id   AF-A0A672MYI9-F1
#
_cell.length_a   1.000
_cell.length_b   1.000
_cell.length_c   1.000
_cell.angle_alpha   90.00
_cell.angle_beta   90.00
_cell.angle_gamma   90.00
#
_symmetry.space_group_name_H-M   'P 1'
#
loop_
_entity.id
_entity.type
_entity.pdbx_description
1 polymer ?
#
loop_
_entity_poly.entity_id
_entity_poly.type
_entity_poly.pdbx_seq_one_letter_code
_entity_poly.pdbx_strand_id
1 'polypeptide(L)' 'MSTHDGDERESAQCTGRTLAEPSDRKIEMVDKNKRRKRLQNKRRSRTRVNIGSAFQRWRELQEWEGLRLDAEVALFLLDR' A
#
# COMPACT_ATOMS: atom_id res chain seq x y z
N MET A 1 -5.63 -22.76 54.22
CA MET A 1 -6.46 -22.76 52.99
C MET A 1 -6.88 -21.31 52.81
N SER A 2 -6.15 -20.51 52.01
CA SER A 2 -6.53 -20.08 50.63
C SER A 2 -8.04 -19.89 50.49
N THR A 3 -8.58 -18.72 50.15
CA THR A 3 -8.28 -17.86 48.98
C THR A 3 -8.71 -16.42 49.33
N HIS A 4 -7.85 -15.40 49.18
CA HIS A 4 -7.91 -14.41 48.08
C HIS A 4 -9.22 -14.36 47.30
N ASP A 5 -10.07 -13.40 47.62
CA ASP A 5 -11.03 -12.80 46.69
C ASP A 5 -10.65 -11.32 46.53
N GLY A 6 -10.04 -11.03 45.39
CA GLY A 6 -9.84 -9.69 44.90
C GLY A 6 -10.88 -9.41 43.83
N ASP A 7 -11.58 -8.29 43.99
CA ASP A 7 -12.42 -7.61 43.00
C ASP A 7 -12.76 -6.26 43.69
N GLU A 8 -12.64 -5.07 43.13
CA GLU A 8 -12.82 -4.65 41.75
C GLU A 8 -11.80 -3.54 41.42
N ARG A 9 -11.11 -3.71 40.29
CA ARG A 9 -10.51 -2.59 39.56
C ARG A 9 -11.63 -1.92 38.77
N GLU A 10 -11.91 -0.65 39.03
CA GLU A 10 -12.20 0.26 37.92
C GLU A 10 -11.78 1.70 38.23
N SER A 11 -10.49 1.99 38.05
CA SER A 11 -10.07 3.36 37.77
C SER A 11 -10.48 3.70 36.34
N ALA A 12 -11.68 4.23 36.16
CA ALA A 12 -12.11 4.85 34.92
C ALA A 12 -11.38 6.19 34.71
N GLN A 13 -10.09 6.12 34.35
CA GLN A 13 -9.43 7.21 33.64
C GLN A 13 -9.56 6.94 32.14
N CYS A 14 -10.74 7.21 31.57
CA CYS A 14 -10.82 7.35 30.12
C CYS A 14 -10.34 8.76 29.76
N THR A 15 -9.03 8.90 29.58
CA THR A 15 -8.44 10.09 29.00
C THR A 15 -8.95 10.22 27.57
N GLY A 16 -9.74 11.26 27.32
CA GLY A 16 -10.22 11.59 25.99
C GLY A 16 -9.05 11.67 25.01
N ARG A 17 -9.09 10.84 23.96
CA ARG A 17 -8.22 11.01 22.80
C ARG A 17 -8.61 12.33 22.11
N THR A 18 -7.91 13.41 22.43
CA THR A 18 -8.00 14.64 21.64
C THR A 18 -7.48 14.33 20.24
N LEU A 19 -8.38 14.28 19.26
CA LEU A 19 -8.01 14.32 17.85
C LEU A 19 -7.41 15.72 17.61
N ALA A 20 -6.09 15.81 17.59
CA ALA A 20 -5.42 17.06 17.24
C ALA A 20 -5.86 17.44 15.83
N GLU A 21 -6.57 18.58 15.71
CA GLU A 21 -6.96 19.13 14.43
C GLU A 21 -5.71 19.38 13.57
N PRO A 22 -5.68 18.88 12.33
CA PRO A 22 -4.54 19.11 11.47
C PRO A 22 -4.48 20.60 11.13
N SER A 23 -3.38 21.26 11.51
CA SER A 23 -3.10 22.64 11.11
C SER A 23 -3.24 22.84 9.59
N ASP A 24 -3.77 23.98 9.17
CA ASP A 24 -3.95 24.36 7.76
C ASP A 24 -2.72 24.10 6.89
N ARG A 25 -1.51 24.34 7.43
CA ARG A 25 -0.25 24.05 6.75
C ARG A 25 -0.06 22.57 6.43
N LYS A 26 -0.50 21.69 7.33
CA LYS A 26 -0.47 20.23 7.12
C LYS A 26 -1.53 19.82 6.10
N ILE A 27 -2.72 20.42 6.14
CA ILE A 27 -3.80 20.17 5.16
C ILE A 27 -3.33 20.56 3.75
N GLU A 28 -2.80 21.77 3.58
CA GLU A 28 -2.27 22.24 2.29
C GLU A 28 -1.15 21.35 1.73
N MET A 29 -0.21 20.93 2.59
CA MET A 29 0.90 20.08 2.16
C MET A 29 0.40 18.72 1.68
N VAL A 30 -0.59 18.13 2.36
CA VAL A 30 -1.23 16.88 1.94
C VAL A 30 -1.93 17.03 0.58
N ASP A 31 -2.63 18.14 0.35
CA ASP A 31 -3.33 18.39 -0.92
C ASP A 31 -2.38 18.65 -2.08
N LYS A 32 -1.29 19.40 -1.85
CA LYS A 32 -0.20 19.56 -2.82
C LYS A 32 0.39 18.19 -3.20
N ASN A 33 0.59 17.30 -2.23
CA ASN A 33 1.15 15.97 -2.47
C ASN A 33 0.16 15.05 -3.21
N LYS A 34 -1.14 15.11 -2.88
CA LYS A 34 -2.20 14.40 -3.61
C LYS A 34 -2.28 14.87 -5.06
N ARG A 35 -2.22 16.18 -5.33
CA ARG A 35 -2.24 16.74 -6.68
C ARG A 35 -1.06 16.25 -7.51
N ARG A 36 0.14 16.22 -6.92
CA ARG A 36 1.36 15.69 -7.57
C ARG A 36 1.22 14.20 -7.90
N LYS A 37 0.74 13.39 -6.96
CA LYS A 37 0.47 11.95 -7.18
C LYS A 37 -0.56 11.72 -8.29
N ARG A 38 -1.65 12.49 -8.32
CA ARG A 38 -2.67 12.41 -9.39
C ARG A 38 -2.08 12.72 -10.76
N LEU A 39 -1.26 13.77 -10.87
CA LEU A 39 -0.60 14.13 -12.14
C LEU A 39 0.38 13.04 -12.59
N GLN A 40 1.17 12.49 -11.66
CA GLN A 40 2.08 11.38 -11.96
C GLN A 40 1.32 10.12 -12.41
N ASN A 41 0.22 9.77 -11.73
CA ASN A 41 -0.65 8.68 -12.13
C ASN A 41 -1.27 8.93 -13.51
N LYS A 42 -1.70 10.15 -13.82
CA LYS A 42 -2.25 10.52 -15.15
C LYS A 42 -1.20 10.42 -16.26
N ARG A 43 0.07 10.72 -15.96
CA ARG A 43 1.18 10.51 -16.90
C ARG A 43 1.42 9.02 -17.14
N ARG A 44 1.45 8.24 -16.06
CA ARG A 44 1.70 6.78 -16.11
C ARG A 44 0.51 5.98 -16.65
N SER A 45 -0.73 6.46 -16.53
CA SER A 45 -1.90 5.73 -17.02
C SER A 45 -1.90 5.53 -18.53
N ARG A 46 -1.16 6.35 -19.28
CA ARG A 46 -1.00 6.22 -20.73
C ARG A 46 -0.07 5.08 -21.13
N THR A 47 0.82 4.65 -20.23
CA THR A 47 1.88 3.67 -20.53
C THR A 47 1.83 2.45 -19.62
N ARG A 48 0.99 2.45 -18.59
CA ARG A 48 0.85 1.35 -17.64
C ARG A 48 -0.06 0.27 -18.22
N VAL A 49 0.48 -0.94 -18.36
CA VAL A 49 -0.27 -2.14 -18.69
C VAL A 49 -0.68 -2.83 -17.38
N ASN A 50 -1.96 -3.15 -17.22
CA ASN A 50 -2.42 -3.93 -16.08
C ASN A 50 -2.47 -5.41 -16.50
N ILE A 51 -1.58 -6.22 -15.95
CA ILE A 51 -1.44 -7.63 -16.35
C ILE A 51 -2.54 -8.51 -15.70
N GLY A 52 -3.03 -8.15 -14.52
CA GLY A 52 -4.17 -8.82 -13.88
C GLY A 52 -3.94 -10.32 -13.66
N SER A 53 -4.90 -11.15 -14.07
CA SER A 53 -4.81 -12.62 -13.96
C SER A 53 -3.66 -13.24 -14.74
N ALA A 54 -3.11 -12.54 -15.75
CA ALA A 54 -1.94 -13.00 -16.48
C ALA A 54 -0.63 -12.85 -15.68
N PHE A 55 -0.65 -12.19 -14.50
CA PHE A 55 0.55 -11.99 -13.69
C PHE A 55 1.14 -13.30 -13.21
N GLN A 56 0.29 -14.27 -12.84
CA GLN A 56 0.75 -15.59 -12.43
C GLN A 56 1.49 -16.30 -13.57
N ARG A 57 0.90 -16.32 -14.77
CA ARG A 57 1.52 -16.89 -15.98
C ARG A 57 2.81 -16.17 -16.37
N TRP A 58 2.87 -14.86 -16.17
CA TRP A 58 4.06 -14.05 -16.41
C TRP A 58 5.21 -14.45 -15.48
N ARG A 59 4.92 -14.67 -14.19
CA ARG A 59 5.91 -15.12 -13.19
C ARG A 59 6.39 -16.54 -13.45
N GLU A 60 5.49 -17.44 -13.81
CA GLU A 60 5.84 -18.81 -14.20
C GLU A 60 6.76 -18.82 -15.42
N LEU A 61 6.42 -18.03 -16.46
CA LEU A 61 7.25 -17.87 -17.64
C LEU A 61 8.63 -17.30 -17.30
N GLN A 62 8.67 -16.28 -16.44
CA GLN A 62 9.90 -15.67 -15.96
C GLN A 62 10.83 -16.71 -15.30
N GLU A 63 10.28 -17.58 -14.45
CA GLU A 63 11.04 -18.62 -13.76
C GLU A 63 11.51 -19.74 -14.69
N TRP A 64 10.65 -20.17 -15.62
CA TRP A 64 10.96 -21.26 -16.53
C TRP A 64 12.05 -20.91 -17.54
N GLU A 65 12.04 -19.67 -18.03
CA GLU A 65 13.04 -19.16 -18.99
C GLU A 65 14.26 -18.53 -18.29
N GLY A 66 14.27 -18.48 -16.95
CA GLY A 66 15.39 -17.90 -16.18
C GLY A 66 15.55 -16.39 -16.36
N LEU A 67 14.47 -15.68 -16.69
CA LEU A 67 14.46 -14.25 -16.95
C LEU A 67 14.46 -13.46 -15.63
N ARG A 68 15.29 -12.44 -15.53
CA ARG A 68 15.47 -11.65 -14.29
C ARG A 68 14.57 -10.43 -14.25
N LEU A 69 14.17 -9.92 -15.42
CA LEU A 69 13.41 -8.68 -15.54
C LEU A 69 12.12 -8.90 -16.34
N ASP A 70 11.06 -8.20 -15.96
CA ASP A 70 9.80 -8.17 -16.73
C ASP A 70 10.02 -7.68 -18.17
N ALA A 71 10.99 -6.79 -18.38
CA ALA A 71 11.34 -6.34 -19.73
C ALA A 71 11.86 -7.49 -20.62
N GLU A 72 12.58 -8.45 -20.05
CA GLU A 72 13.08 -9.62 -20.78
C GLU A 72 11.92 -10.57 -21.13
N VAL A 73 10.96 -10.76 -20.20
CA VAL A 73 9.73 -11.53 -20.46
C VAL A 73 8.93 -10.87 -21.60
N ALA A 74 8.83 -9.54 -21.61
CA ALA A 74 8.15 -8.81 -22.67
C ALA A 74 8.83 -8.99 -24.03
N LEU A 75 10.16 -8.87 -24.10
CA LEU A 75 10.92 -9.07 -25.34
C LEU A 75 10.78 -10.51 -25.84
N PHE A 76 10.96 -11.50 -24.95
CA PHE A 76 10.79 -12.90 -25.26
C PHE A 76 9.42 -13.24 -25.87
N LEU A 77 8.34 -12.59 -25.39
CA LEU A 77 6.99 -12.77 -25.94
C LEU A 77 6.76 -12.04 -27.26
N LEU A 78 7.50 -10.97 -27.57
CA LEU A 78 7.36 -10.19 -28.80
C LEU A 78 8.20 -10.74 -29.95
N ASP A 79 9.28 -11.46 -29.66
CA ASP A 79 10.20 -12.03 -30.64
C ASP A 79 9.76 -13.41 -31.17
N ARG A 80 8.52 -13.84 -30.89
CA ARG A 80 7.98 -15.17 -31.21
C ARG A 80 6.71 -15.16 -32.05
#